data_AF-A0A1C5D814-F1
#
_entry.id   AF-A0A1C5D814-F1
#
_cell.length_a   1.000
_cell.length_b   1.000
_cell.length_c   1.000
_cell.angle_alpha   90.00
_cell.angle_beta   90.00
_cell.angle_gamma   90.00
#
_symmetry.space_group_name_H-M   'P 1'
#
loop_
_entity.id
_entity.type
_entity.pdbx_description
1 polymer ?
#
loop_
_entity_poly.entity_id
_entity_poly.type
_entity_poly.pdbx_seq_one_letter_code
_entity_poly.pdbx_strand_id
1 'polypeptide(L)'
;MTSKTVAVLPGDGIGPEVLDAALPVIDALGLPITLEHGDIGWEFWRTEGTPVPQRTWDLIGRSDAVLLGATTSKPGREALADLAPQLREQAPQYVSPIIQLRQRLDLFANLRPVESYLGGTPYRFCVVRENTEGLYAGLDWDQVPEEMWPLVADHPNARISGREATTASVRMLTRHGLDRILRYAFEHARAHGHPRVTLADKPNVLRRSSAYARERLEEIAADYPEIEYEILNVDAVALWMARRPERFGVIVAENMFGDILSDLGGGVMGGLGLAPSANIGEHGNYFEPVHGSAPPSPGPAGPTRSPPSSPSACSSNTSASARPRARCGTRSRM
;
A
#
# COMPACT_ATOMS: atom_id res chain seq x y z
N MET A 1 19.08 9.72 23.63
CA MET A 1 17.94 9.59 22.70
C MET A 1 17.00 8.57 23.32
N THR A 2 15.70 8.83 23.36
CA THR A 2 14.72 7.83 23.80
C THR A 2 14.70 6.71 22.77
N SER A 3 14.87 5.46 23.20
CA SER A 3 14.73 4.28 22.33
C SER A 3 13.33 4.25 21.74
N LYS A 4 13.20 3.89 20.47
CA LYS A 4 11.93 3.72 19.77
C LYS A 4 11.56 2.23 19.69
N THR A 5 10.30 1.87 19.88
CA THR A 5 9.87 0.47 19.83
C THR A 5 9.26 0.15 18.47
N VAL A 6 9.69 -0.95 17.85
CA VAL A 6 9.13 -1.45 16.58
C VAL A 6 8.56 -2.84 16.82
N ALA A 7 7.26 -2.99 16.57
CA ALA A 7 6.61 -4.30 16.57
C ALA A 7 7.01 -5.07 15.30
N VAL A 8 7.55 -6.27 15.45
CA VAL A 8 7.93 -7.15 14.33
C VAL A 8 6.88 -8.25 14.23
N LEU A 9 6.10 -8.21 13.15
CA LEU A 9 4.97 -9.09 12.89
C LEU A 9 5.31 -9.98 11.69
N PRO A 10 5.75 -11.24 11.89
CA PRO A 10 6.35 -12.07 10.83
C PRO A 10 5.39 -12.51 9.74
N GLY A 11 4.10 -12.63 10.04
CA GLY A 11 3.11 -13.08 9.07
C GLY A 11 3.28 -14.56 8.71
N ASP A 12 3.01 -14.87 7.44
CA ASP A 12 2.90 -16.22 6.90
C ASP A 12 3.72 -16.38 5.60
N GLY A 13 3.89 -17.63 5.17
CA GLY A 13 4.54 -17.94 3.89
C GLY A 13 5.98 -17.46 3.88
N ILE A 14 6.37 -16.65 2.89
CA ILE A 14 7.72 -16.06 2.83
C ILE A 14 7.94 -14.91 3.82
N GLY A 15 6.92 -14.46 4.56
CA GLY A 15 7.01 -13.34 5.50
C GLY A 15 8.15 -13.48 6.52
N PRO A 16 8.22 -14.59 7.28
CA PRO A 16 9.32 -14.84 8.21
C PRO A 16 10.70 -14.82 7.55
N GLU A 17 10.87 -15.48 6.39
CA GLU A 17 12.16 -15.51 5.67
C GLU A 17 12.62 -14.11 5.24
N VAL A 18 11.68 -13.26 4.81
CA VAL A 18 11.98 -11.87 4.42
C VAL A 18 12.37 -11.03 5.64
N LEU A 19 11.70 -11.22 6.78
CA LEU A 19 12.10 -10.53 8.01
C LEU A 19 13.45 -11.02 8.53
N ASP A 20 13.71 -12.32 8.51
CA ASP A 20 15.00 -12.89 8.90
C ASP A 20 16.17 -12.34 8.06
N ALA A 21 15.91 -11.96 6.80
CA ALA A 21 16.89 -11.26 5.96
C ALA A 21 17.00 -9.75 6.28
N ALA A 22 15.91 -9.09 6.68
CA ALA A 22 15.87 -7.65 6.93
C ALA A 22 16.39 -7.26 8.33
N LEU A 23 16.07 -8.03 9.37
CA LEU A 23 16.39 -7.71 10.76
C LEU A 23 17.91 -7.57 11.03
N PRO A 24 18.80 -8.42 10.49
CA PRO A 24 20.25 -8.23 10.66
C PRO A 24 20.77 -6.93 10.04
N VAL A 25 20.15 -6.48 8.94
CA VAL A 25 20.50 -5.19 8.31
C VAL A 25 20.10 -4.04 9.22
N ILE A 26 18.91 -4.11 9.82
CA ILE A 26 18.43 -3.11 10.78
C ILE A 26 19.35 -3.04 12.01
N ASP A 27 19.73 -4.19 12.56
CA ASP A 27 20.65 -4.29 13.71
C ASP A 27 22.02 -3.66 13.38
N ALA A 28 22.56 -3.95 12.20
CA ALA A 28 23.84 -3.41 11.74
C ALA A 28 23.86 -1.87 11.60
N LEU A 29 22.70 -1.21 11.49
CA LEU A 29 22.62 0.26 11.47
C LEU A 29 22.86 0.90 12.85
N GLY A 30 22.82 0.13 13.94
CA GLY A 30 23.08 0.63 15.30
C GLY A 30 22.08 1.71 15.74
N LEU A 31 20.84 1.64 15.24
CA LEU A 31 19.79 2.61 15.57
C LEU A 31 19.31 2.41 17.01
N PRO A 32 18.90 3.47 17.72
CA PRO A 32 18.32 3.37 19.07
C PRO A 32 16.88 2.86 18.99
N ILE A 33 16.71 1.62 18.53
CA ILE A 33 15.42 0.96 18.37
C ILE A 33 15.39 -0.35 19.16
N THR A 34 14.22 -0.69 19.67
CA THR A 34 13.94 -1.96 20.34
C THR A 34 12.93 -2.72 19.49
N LEU A 35 13.28 -3.95 19.12
CA LEU A 35 12.42 -4.83 18.33
C LEU A 35 11.63 -5.74 19.28
N GLU A 36 10.31 -5.70 19.22
CA GLU A 36 9.42 -6.58 19.96
C GLU A 36 8.63 -7.45 18.98
N HIS A 37 8.73 -8.77 19.09
CA HIS A 37 8.05 -9.69 18.19
C HIS A 37 6.61 -9.93 18.64
N GLY A 38 5.68 -9.99 17.68
CA GLY A 38 4.26 -10.23 17.92
C GLY A 38 3.65 -11.24 16.98
N ASP A 39 2.45 -11.67 17.33
CA ASP A 39 1.76 -12.79 16.69
C ASP A 39 0.78 -12.30 15.63
N ILE A 40 0.90 -12.78 14.40
CA ILE A 40 -0.03 -12.44 13.33
C ILE A 40 -0.07 -13.56 12.28
N GLY A 41 -1.22 -13.74 11.63
CA GLY A 41 -1.34 -14.59 10.46
C GLY A 41 -2.19 -15.84 10.63
N TRP A 42 -2.04 -16.75 9.68
CA TRP A 42 -2.86 -17.94 9.48
C TRP A 42 -2.74 -18.95 10.61
N GLU A 43 -1.58 -19.05 11.26
CA GLU A 43 -1.41 -19.91 12.42
C GLU A 43 -2.42 -19.57 13.52
N PHE A 44 -2.50 -18.29 13.90
CA PHE A 44 -3.39 -17.81 14.94
C PHE A 44 -4.87 -17.86 14.51
N TRP A 45 -5.16 -17.70 13.21
CA TRP A 45 -6.49 -18.01 12.71
C TRP A 45 -6.87 -19.47 13.01
N ARG A 46 -6.01 -20.43 12.66
CA ARG A 46 -6.29 -21.86 12.83
C ARG A 46 -6.46 -22.25 14.29
N THR A 47 -5.62 -21.72 15.18
CA THR A 47 -5.54 -22.16 16.58
C THR A 47 -6.41 -21.34 17.54
N GLU A 48 -6.59 -20.04 17.27
CA GLU A 48 -7.26 -19.10 18.18
C GLU A 48 -8.53 -18.46 17.57
N GLY A 49 -8.82 -18.72 16.29
CA GLY A 49 -9.97 -18.13 15.60
C GLY A 49 -9.83 -16.64 15.31
N THR A 50 -8.64 -16.08 15.50
CA THR A 50 -8.32 -14.70 15.11
C THR A 50 -6.93 -14.63 14.52
N PRO A 51 -6.74 -13.98 13.35
CA PRO A 51 -5.41 -13.87 12.78
C PRO A 51 -4.61 -12.70 13.36
N VAL A 52 -5.22 -11.87 14.23
CA VAL A 52 -4.53 -10.81 14.99
C VAL A 52 -4.99 -10.86 16.45
N PRO A 53 -4.31 -11.65 17.30
CA PRO A 53 -4.67 -11.79 18.71
C PRO A 53 -4.58 -10.48 19.50
N GLN A 54 -5.29 -10.39 20.64
CA GLN A 54 -5.32 -9.17 21.47
C GLN A 54 -3.92 -8.71 21.91
N ARG A 55 -3.05 -9.66 22.26
CA ARG A 55 -1.64 -9.37 22.63
C ARG A 55 -0.86 -8.63 21.53
N THR A 56 -1.23 -8.83 20.26
CA THR A 56 -0.63 -8.14 19.12
C THR A 56 -1.15 -6.71 19.01
N TRP A 57 -2.44 -6.48 19.29
CA TRP A 57 -2.99 -5.13 19.41
C TRP A 57 -2.37 -4.35 20.57
N ASP A 58 -2.16 -5.01 21.71
CA ASP A 58 -1.50 -4.40 22.86
C ASP A 58 -0.03 -4.06 22.54
N LEU A 59 0.64 -4.86 21.70
CA LEU A 59 1.98 -4.59 21.18
C LEU A 59 2.00 -3.41 20.22
N ILE A 60 1.09 -3.39 19.24
CA ILE A 60 0.98 -2.29 18.27
C ILE A 60 0.71 -0.98 19.01
N GLY A 61 -0.21 -0.96 19.99
CA GLY A 61 -0.60 0.23 20.73
C GLY A 61 0.51 0.87 21.59
N ARG A 62 1.56 0.10 21.95
CA ARG A 62 2.75 0.60 22.67
C ARG A 62 3.97 0.82 21.78
N SER A 63 3.87 0.49 20.49
CA SER A 63 4.99 0.59 19.55
C SER A 63 4.93 1.90 18.76
N ASP A 64 6.09 2.43 18.36
CA ASP A 64 6.18 3.60 17.49
C ASP A 64 5.94 3.27 16.01
N ALA A 65 6.21 2.02 15.62
CA ALA A 65 6.02 1.52 14.27
C ALA A 65 5.81 0.01 14.25
N VAL A 66 5.28 -0.51 13.15
CA VAL A 66 5.09 -1.94 12.90
C VAL A 66 5.86 -2.34 11.64
N LEU A 67 6.68 -3.38 11.72
CA LEU A 67 7.28 -4.06 10.58
C LEU A 67 6.50 -5.35 10.33
N LEU A 68 5.79 -5.41 9.20
CA LEU A 68 4.89 -6.50 8.85
C LEU A 68 5.47 -7.34 7.70
N GLY A 69 5.67 -8.63 7.95
CA GLY A 69 5.90 -9.63 6.92
C GLY A 69 4.61 -9.97 6.17
N ALA A 70 4.75 -10.65 5.04
CA ALA A 70 3.60 -11.00 4.21
C ALA A 70 2.59 -11.87 4.98
N THR A 71 1.28 -11.63 4.83
CA THR A 71 0.24 -12.44 5.51
C THR A 71 -0.58 -13.26 4.51
N THR A 72 -1.04 -14.44 4.92
CA THR A 72 -1.92 -15.27 4.11
C THR A 72 -3.38 -14.91 4.35
N SER A 73 -4.16 -14.84 3.27
CA SER A 73 -5.62 -14.71 3.32
C SER A 73 -6.25 -15.66 2.34
N LYS A 74 -7.24 -16.44 2.81
CA LYS A 74 -7.99 -17.40 1.99
C LYS A 74 -9.47 -17.05 1.99
N PRO A 75 -10.25 -17.50 0.99
CA PRO A 75 -11.69 -17.31 0.99
C PRO A 75 -12.36 -17.99 2.19
N GLY A 76 -13.58 -17.56 2.52
CA GLY A 76 -14.23 -17.90 3.79
C GLY A 76 -14.47 -19.40 4.00
N ARG A 77 -14.70 -20.17 2.93
CA ARG A 77 -14.90 -21.62 3.01
C ARG A 77 -13.62 -22.33 3.46
N GLU A 78 -12.49 -22.00 2.85
CA GLU A 78 -11.18 -22.54 3.19
C GLU A 78 -10.75 -22.09 4.58
N ALA A 79 -11.03 -20.82 4.95
CA ALA A 79 -10.75 -20.32 6.29
C ALA A 79 -11.50 -21.10 7.37
N LEU A 80 -12.80 -21.35 7.18
CA LEU A 80 -13.59 -22.15 8.11
C LEU A 80 -13.11 -23.61 8.19
N ALA A 81 -12.71 -24.19 7.05
CA ALA A 81 -12.21 -25.55 6.99
C ALA A 81 -10.87 -25.72 7.74
N ASP A 82 -10.00 -24.72 7.68
CA ASP A 82 -8.68 -24.75 8.35
C ASP A 82 -8.76 -24.42 9.85
N LEU A 83 -9.86 -23.82 10.31
CA LEU A 83 -10.09 -23.48 11.72
C LEU A 83 -10.14 -24.75 12.60
N ALA A 84 -9.57 -24.68 13.80
CA ALA A 84 -9.59 -25.79 14.76
C ALA A 84 -11.01 -26.31 14.98
N PRO A 85 -11.25 -27.65 15.00
CA PRO A 85 -12.59 -28.21 15.08
C PRO A 85 -13.45 -27.66 16.23
N GLN A 86 -12.82 -27.38 17.37
CA GLN A 86 -13.46 -26.85 18.58
C GLN A 86 -13.99 -25.43 18.42
N LEU A 87 -13.48 -24.67 17.44
CA LEU A 87 -13.85 -23.28 17.17
C LEU A 87 -14.85 -23.16 16.01
N ARG A 88 -15.11 -24.24 15.25
CA ARG A 88 -15.94 -24.18 14.02
C ARG A 88 -17.41 -23.88 14.28
N GLU A 89 -17.95 -24.37 15.39
CA GLU A 89 -19.37 -24.17 15.72
C GLU A 89 -19.71 -22.71 16.03
N GLN A 90 -18.73 -21.94 16.51
CA GLN A 90 -18.85 -20.52 16.82
C GLN A 90 -17.85 -19.69 16.00
N ALA A 91 -17.54 -20.15 14.79
CA ALA A 91 -16.49 -19.56 13.98
C ALA A 91 -16.79 -18.08 13.71
N PRO A 92 -15.91 -17.16 14.13
CA PRO A 92 -16.03 -15.77 13.73
C PRO A 92 -15.85 -15.67 12.21
N GLN A 93 -16.33 -14.59 11.61
CA GLN A 93 -16.04 -14.31 10.21
C GLN A 93 -14.53 -14.05 10.06
N TYR A 94 -13.87 -14.76 9.14
CA TYR A 94 -12.48 -14.46 8.82
C TYR A 94 -12.36 -13.08 8.17
N VAL A 95 -11.55 -12.22 8.77
CA VAL A 95 -11.14 -10.93 8.19
C VAL A 95 -9.62 -10.92 8.12
N SER A 96 -9.07 -10.62 6.94
CA SER A 96 -7.62 -10.57 6.70
C SER A 96 -6.90 -9.65 7.70
N PRO A 97 -5.71 -10.03 8.22
CA PRO A 97 -4.90 -9.16 9.06
C PRO A 97 -4.66 -7.77 8.49
N ILE A 98 -4.38 -7.69 7.19
CA ILE A 98 -4.11 -6.42 6.50
C ILE A 98 -5.36 -5.52 6.55
N ILE A 99 -6.55 -6.09 6.33
CA ILE A 99 -7.81 -5.35 6.42
C ILE A 99 -8.03 -4.86 7.85
N GLN A 100 -7.85 -5.73 8.85
CA GLN A 100 -8.01 -5.36 10.25
C GLN A 100 -7.05 -4.22 10.66
N LEU A 101 -5.76 -4.32 10.27
CA LEU A 101 -4.75 -3.30 10.53
C LEU A 101 -5.09 -1.98 9.84
N ARG A 102 -5.46 -2.00 8.55
CA ARG A 102 -5.82 -0.79 7.79
C ARG A 102 -7.02 -0.06 8.41
N GLN A 103 -8.03 -0.81 8.85
CA GLN A 103 -9.23 -0.23 9.46
C GLN A 103 -8.94 0.30 10.87
N ARG A 104 -8.31 -0.49 11.75
CA ARG A 104 -8.07 -0.08 13.15
C ARG A 104 -7.03 1.03 13.28
N LEU A 105 -6.07 1.10 12.36
CA LEU A 105 -5.02 2.12 12.39
C LEU A 105 -5.34 3.35 11.51
N ASP A 106 -6.48 3.33 10.81
CA ASP A 106 -6.91 4.34 9.82
C ASP A 106 -5.79 4.71 8.84
N LEU A 107 -5.24 3.69 8.18
CA LEU A 107 -4.05 3.82 7.32
C LEU A 107 -4.41 4.40 5.96
N PHE A 108 -4.66 5.71 5.92
CA PHE A 108 -5.17 6.39 4.74
C PHE A 108 -4.15 6.65 3.62
N ALA A 109 -2.85 6.68 3.95
CA ALA A 109 -1.80 6.95 2.97
C ALA A 109 -0.84 5.77 2.83
N ASN A 110 -0.72 5.24 1.62
CA ASN A 110 0.28 4.23 1.27
C ASN A 110 1.40 4.90 0.44
N LEU A 111 2.61 4.95 0.99
CA LEU A 111 3.77 5.58 0.38
C LEU A 111 4.63 4.53 -0.31
N ARG A 112 5.01 4.83 -1.54
CA ARG A 112 5.83 3.99 -2.41
C ARG A 112 6.95 4.84 -3.01
N PRO A 113 8.07 5.03 -2.28
CA PRO A 113 9.26 5.68 -2.81
C PRO A 113 9.79 4.94 -4.03
N VAL A 114 10.25 5.70 -5.02
CA VAL A 114 10.86 5.21 -6.26
C VAL A 114 12.13 6.00 -6.53
N GLU A 115 13.26 5.31 -6.56
CA GLU A 115 14.56 5.93 -6.78
C GLU A 115 15.49 5.09 -7.64
N SER A 116 16.49 5.74 -8.24
CA SER A 116 17.46 5.06 -9.10
C SER A 116 18.53 4.34 -8.29
N TYR A 117 18.57 3.01 -8.37
CA TYR A 117 19.68 2.19 -7.85
C TYR A 117 20.62 1.71 -8.96
N LEU A 118 20.08 1.55 -10.16
CA LEU A 118 20.78 1.13 -11.35
C LEU A 118 21.19 2.40 -12.11
N GLY A 119 22.49 2.55 -12.39
CA GLY A 119 23.05 3.81 -12.93
C GLY A 119 22.31 4.38 -14.15
N GLY A 120 22.52 5.66 -14.43
CA GLY A 120 21.77 6.39 -15.46
C GLY A 120 21.47 7.80 -15.00
N THR A 121 20.43 8.43 -15.56
CA THR A 121 19.91 9.70 -15.07
C THR A 121 19.28 9.48 -13.68
N PRO A 122 19.76 10.16 -12.63
CA PRO A 122 19.19 9.99 -11.30
C PRO A 122 17.73 10.45 -11.25
N TYR A 123 16.89 9.69 -10.56
CA TYR A 123 15.51 10.07 -10.28
C TYR A 123 15.14 9.68 -8.86
N ARG A 124 14.23 10.45 -8.27
CA ARG A 124 13.68 10.19 -6.93
C ARG A 124 12.30 10.82 -6.84
N PHE A 125 11.27 9.99 -6.71
CA PHE A 125 9.90 10.42 -6.48
C PHE A 125 9.18 9.47 -5.53
N CYS A 126 7.97 9.82 -5.11
CA CYS A 126 7.14 8.99 -4.25
C CYS A 126 5.72 8.94 -4.79
N VAL A 127 5.15 7.74 -4.90
CA VAL A 127 3.70 7.58 -5.10
C VAL A 127 3.04 7.57 -3.72
N VAL A 128 2.14 8.53 -3.50
CA VAL A 128 1.28 8.65 -2.32
C VAL A 128 -0.12 8.20 -2.73
N ARG A 129 -0.43 6.95 -2.41
CA ARG A 129 -1.69 6.29 -2.74
C ARG A 129 -2.70 6.50 -1.61
N GLU A 130 -3.88 7.01 -1.95
CA GLU A 130 -5.06 6.96 -1.06
C GLU A 130 -5.42 5.48 -0.82
N ASN A 131 -5.63 5.08 0.43
CA ASN A 131 -5.63 3.67 0.82
C ASN A 131 -6.94 3.19 1.48
N THR A 132 -7.98 4.03 1.51
CA THR A 132 -9.25 3.78 2.22
C THR A 132 -10.51 3.85 1.35
N GLU A 133 -10.47 4.48 0.18
CA GLU A 133 -11.61 4.63 -0.72
C GLU A 133 -11.21 4.44 -2.20
N GLY A 134 -11.79 5.21 -3.13
CA GLY A 134 -11.66 5.02 -4.57
C GLY A 134 -12.46 3.80 -5.04
N LEU A 135 -11.91 3.04 -5.97
CA LEU A 135 -12.48 1.76 -6.40
C LEU A 135 -12.29 0.62 -5.37
N TYR A 136 -11.52 0.86 -4.31
CA TYR A 136 -11.32 -0.09 -3.21
C TYR A 136 -12.33 0.07 -2.08
N ALA A 137 -13.34 0.94 -2.25
CA ALA A 137 -14.40 1.18 -1.27
C ALA A 137 -15.31 -0.04 -1.00
N GLY A 138 -15.12 -1.16 -1.71
CA GLY A 138 -15.95 -2.36 -1.58
C GLY A 138 -17.33 -2.24 -2.22
N LEU A 139 -17.55 -1.21 -3.04
CA LEU A 139 -18.78 -0.99 -3.80
C LEU A 139 -18.67 -1.69 -5.16
N ASP A 140 -18.77 -3.02 -5.13
CA ASP A 140 -18.62 -3.90 -6.28
C ASP A 140 -19.69 -5.00 -6.22
N TRP A 141 -20.45 -5.16 -7.30
CA TRP A 141 -21.58 -6.08 -7.35
C TRP A 141 -21.50 -7.02 -8.56
N ASP A 142 -21.80 -8.30 -8.32
CA ASP A 142 -21.91 -9.35 -9.34
C ASP A 142 -23.11 -9.16 -10.27
N GLN A 143 -24.11 -8.39 -9.84
CA GLN A 143 -25.21 -7.88 -10.64
C GLN A 143 -25.55 -6.45 -10.21
N VAL A 144 -25.95 -5.59 -11.14
CA VAL A 144 -26.39 -4.23 -10.79
C VAL A 144 -27.61 -4.31 -9.84
N PRO A 145 -27.54 -3.67 -8.65
CA PRO A 145 -28.68 -3.58 -7.74
C PRO A 145 -29.91 -2.99 -8.43
N GLU A 146 -31.11 -3.41 -8.05
CA GLU A 146 -32.36 -2.95 -8.67
C GLU A 146 -32.48 -1.42 -8.61
N GLU A 147 -32.08 -0.83 -7.50
CA GLU A 147 -32.10 0.60 -7.23
C GLU A 147 -31.11 1.38 -8.10
N MET A 148 -30.03 0.73 -8.55
CA MET A 148 -29.01 1.34 -9.41
C MET A 148 -29.30 1.14 -10.90
N TRP A 149 -30.17 0.20 -11.27
CA TRP A 149 -30.48 -0.10 -12.66
C TRP A 149 -30.90 1.12 -13.48
N PRO A 150 -31.74 2.06 -12.97
CA PRO A 150 -32.11 3.27 -13.70
C PRO A 150 -30.92 4.15 -14.12
N LEU A 151 -29.76 4.05 -13.44
CA LEU A 151 -28.56 4.82 -13.78
C LEU A 151 -27.84 4.32 -15.04
N VAL A 152 -28.03 3.05 -15.38
CA VAL A 152 -27.28 2.37 -16.46
C VAL A 152 -28.19 1.79 -17.54
N ALA A 153 -29.51 1.71 -17.31
CA ALA A 153 -30.48 1.06 -18.20
C ALA A 153 -30.46 1.61 -19.64
N ASP A 154 -30.15 2.89 -19.82
CA ASP A 154 -30.09 3.53 -21.14
C ASP A 154 -28.77 3.26 -21.89
N HIS A 155 -27.75 2.69 -21.23
CA HIS A 155 -26.51 2.34 -21.88
C HIS A 155 -26.76 1.23 -22.92
N PRO A 156 -26.31 1.36 -24.19
CA PRO A 156 -26.65 0.41 -25.24
C PRO A 156 -26.32 -1.05 -24.89
N ASN A 157 -25.17 -1.29 -24.27
CA ASN A 157 -24.76 -2.64 -23.87
C ASN A 157 -25.60 -3.16 -22.68
N ALA A 158 -25.93 -2.30 -21.71
CA ALA A 158 -26.71 -2.72 -20.55
C ALA A 158 -28.13 -3.10 -20.99
N ARG A 159 -28.75 -2.31 -21.88
CA ARG A 159 -30.07 -2.60 -22.44
C ARG A 159 -30.13 -3.94 -23.17
N ILE A 160 -29.06 -4.31 -23.89
CA ILE A 160 -28.97 -5.60 -24.60
C ILE A 160 -28.79 -6.75 -23.61
N SER A 161 -27.89 -6.60 -22.63
CA SER A 161 -27.57 -7.65 -21.67
C SER A 161 -28.68 -7.88 -20.63
N GLY A 162 -29.44 -6.84 -20.28
CA GLY A 162 -30.34 -6.86 -19.13
C GLY A 162 -29.58 -6.75 -17.80
N ARG A 163 -30.33 -6.52 -16.71
CA ARG A 163 -29.76 -6.29 -15.37
C ARG A 163 -28.95 -7.48 -14.86
N GLU A 164 -29.48 -8.69 -15.02
CA GLU A 164 -28.89 -9.93 -14.49
C GLU A 164 -27.54 -10.29 -15.14
N ALA A 165 -27.24 -9.74 -16.32
CA ALA A 165 -25.96 -9.91 -17.02
C ALA A 165 -25.17 -8.60 -17.11
N THR A 166 -25.42 -7.66 -16.20
CA THR A 166 -24.68 -6.40 -16.06
C THR A 166 -24.15 -6.30 -14.64
N THR A 167 -22.88 -5.95 -14.50
CA THR A 167 -22.22 -5.68 -13.20
C THR A 167 -21.88 -4.21 -13.08
N ALA A 168 -21.61 -3.74 -11.85
CA ALA A 168 -21.14 -2.38 -11.62
C ALA A 168 -20.17 -2.32 -10.45
N SER A 169 -19.24 -1.38 -10.54
CA SER A 169 -18.39 -0.97 -9.43
C SER A 169 -18.40 0.55 -9.34
N VAL A 170 -18.36 1.09 -8.12
CA VAL A 170 -18.42 2.55 -7.89
C VAL A 170 -17.07 3.05 -7.39
N ARG A 171 -16.53 4.06 -8.09
CA ARG A 171 -15.41 4.87 -7.58
C ARG A 171 -15.95 5.91 -6.61
N MET A 172 -15.68 5.72 -5.32
CA MET A 172 -16.08 6.65 -4.27
C MET A 172 -14.91 7.56 -3.89
N LEU A 173 -15.12 8.88 -3.96
CA LEU A 173 -14.19 9.86 -3.43
C LEU A 173 -14.93 10.77 -2.47
N THR A 174 -14.41 10.93 -1.26
CA THR A 174 -15.00 11.80 -0.24
C THR A 174 -14.11 13.02 -0.03
N ARG A 175 -14.70 14.10 0.51
CA ARG A 175 -13.90 15.23 0.99
C ARG A 175 -12.88 14.80 2.03
N HIS A 176 -13.32 13.95 2.97
CA HIS A 176 -12.48 13.49 4.06
C HIS A 176 -11.23 12.76 3.56
N GLY A 177 -11.40 11.81 2.63
CA GLY A 177 -10.29 11.06 2.02
C GLY A 177 -9.37 11.94 1.17
N LEU A 178 -9.93 12.79 0.31
CA LEU A 178 -9.16 13.67 -0.56
C LEU A 178 -8.34 14.72 0.22
N ASP A 179 -8.95 15.42 1.17
CA ASP A 179 -8.29 16.52 1.87
C ASP A 179 -7.06 16.00 2.66
N ARG A 180 -7.19 14.85 3.33
CA ARG A 180 -6.10 14.26 4.12
C ARG A 180 -4.98 13.71 3.26
N ILE A 181 -5.28 13.00 2.16
CA ILE A 181 -4.24 12.43 1.29
C ILE A 181 -3.48 13.52 0.52
N LEU A 182 -4.19 14.56 0.07
CA LEU A 182 -3.58 15.71 -0.60
C LEU A 182 -2.68 16.48 0.35
N ARG A 183 -3.17 16.80 1.56
CA ARG A 183 -2.37 17.48 2.58
C ARG A 183 -1.12 16.69 2.93
N TYR A 184 -1.27 15.38 3.12
CA TYR A 184 -0.15 14.48 3.36
C TYR A 184 0.86 14.49 2.20
N ALA A 185 0.41 14.47 0.94
CA ALA A 185 1.28 14.53 -0.23
C ALA A 185 2.10 15.83 -0.29
N PHE A 186 1.49 16.98 0.00
CA PHE A 186 2.18 18.26 0.07
C PHE A 186 3.15 18.37 1.25
N GLU A 187 2.76 17.87 2.42
CA GLU A 187 3.65 17.81 3.59
C GLU A 187 4.85 16.89 3.34
N HIS A 188 4.62 15.74 2.71
CA HIS A 188 5.67 14.82 2.30
C HIS A 188 6.62 15.48 1.29
N ALA A 189 6.07 16.19 0.29
CA ALA A 189 6.85 16.93 -0.68
C ALA A 189 7.74 18.00 -0.01
N ARG A 190 7.16 18.82 0.89
CA ARG A 190 7.87 19.83 1.68
C ARG A 190 8.99 19.21 2.52
N ALA A 191 8.69 18.13 3.25
CA ALA A 191 9.64 17.49 4.17
C ALA A 191 10.83 16.85 3.45
N HIS A 192 10.65 16.37 2.22
CA HIS A 192 11.68 15.67 1.44
C HIS A 192 12.29 16.51 0.31
N GLY A 193 11.93 17.80 0.23
CA GLY A 193 12.44 18.73 -0.76
C GLY A 193 11.99 18.43 -2.20
N HIS A 194 10.82 17.81 -2.37
CA HIS A 194 10.23 17.63 -3.69
C HIS A 194 9.58 18.94 -4.14
N PRO A 195 9.88 19.45 -5.35
CA PRO A 195 9.38 20.75 -5.80
C PRO A 195 7.94 20.70 -6.33
N ARG A 196 7.38 19.48 -6.52
CA ARG A 196 6.11 19.29 -7.23
C ARG A 196 5.27 18.14 -6.68
N VAL A 197 3.95 18.36 -6.65
CA VAL A 197 2.92 17.33 -6.45
C VAL A 197 2.11 17.16 -7.75
N THR A 198 2.04 15.94 -8.28
CA THR A 198 1.22 15.59 -9.44
C THR A 198 0.02 14.77 -8.99
N LEU A 199 -1.20 15.28 -9.20
CA LEU A 199 -2.41 14.46 -9.06
C LEU A 199 -2.58 13.59 -10.32
N ALA A 200 -2.42 12.28 -10.18
CA ALA A 200 -2.68 11.31 -11.22
C ALA A 200 -4.17 10.91 -11.20
N ASP A 201 -4.90 11.27 -12.25
CA ASP A 201 -6.35 11.04 -12.33
C ASP A 201 -6.80 10.77 -13.79
N LYS A 202 -8.09 10.72 -14.09
CA LYS A 202 -8.60 10.56 -15.47
C LYS A 202 -9.67 11.59 -15.83
N PRO A 203 -9.39 12.91 -15.76
CA PRO A 203 -10.39 13.97 -15.94
C PRO A 203 -11.16 13.92 -17.27
N ASN A 204 -10.56 13.38 -18.32
CA ASN A 204 -11.23 13.27 -19.63
C ASN A 204 -12.38 12.24 -19.63
N VAL A 205 -12.30 11.25 -18.74
CA VAL A 205 -13.29 10.16 -18.61
C VAL A 205 -14.16 10.39 -17.37
N LEU A 206 -13.54 10.58 -16.21
CA LEU A 206 -14.18 10.70 -14.90
C LEU A 206 -14.53 12.17 -14.59
N ARG A 207 -15.18 12.84 -15.53
CA ARG A 207 -15.30 14.32 -15.58
C ARG A 207 -15.79 14.97 -14.29
N ARG A 208 -16.80 14.38 -13.63
CA ARG A 208 -17.44 14.96 -12.44
C ARG A 208 -16.62 14.74 -11.16
N SER A 209 -16.23 13.50 -10.89
CA SER A 209 -15.40 13.17 -9.73
C SER A 209 -14.00 13.78 -9.83
N SER A 210 -13.42 13.85 -11.04
CA SER A 210 -12.15 14.53 -11.29
C SER A 210 -12.24 16.06 -11.15
N ALA A 211 -13.36 16.68 -11.52
CA ALA A 211 -13.55 18.11 -11.28
C ALA A 211 -13.60 18.42 -9.78
N TYR A 212 -14.25 17.55 -9.00
CA TYR A 212 -14.27 17.67 -7.55
C TYR A 212 -12.88 17.44 -6.92
N ALA A 213 -12.12 16.43 -7.38
CA ALA A 213 -10.75 16.21 -6.92
C ALA A 213 -9.81 17.38 -7.26
N ARG A 214 -10.00 18.02 -8.43
CA ARG A 214 -9.31 19.25 -8.80
C ARG A 214 -9.59 20.39 -7.82
N GLU A 215 -10.87 20.64 -7.52
CA GLU A 215 -11.28 21.71 -6.60
C GLU A 215 -10.59 21.54 -5.23
N ARG A 216 -10.57 20.31 -4.72
CA ARG A 216 -9.88 19.99 -3.46
C ARG A 216 -8.37 20.16 -3.56
N LEU A 217 -7.74 19.74 -4.66
CA LEU A 217 -6.30 19.96 -4.89
C LEU A 217 -5.96 21.45 -4.88
N GLU A 218 -6.72 22.28 -5.59
CA GLU A 218 -6.50 23.71 -5.69
C GLU A 218 -6.68 24.41 -4.32
N GLU A 219 -7.66 23.98 -3.53
CA GLU A 219 -7.89 24.47 -2.16
C GLU A 219 -6.72 24.11 -1.22
N ILE A 220 -6.28 22.85 -1.21
CA ILE A 220 -5.16 22.40 -0.36
C ILE A 220 -3.83 23.04 -0.82
N ALA A 221 -3.60 23.15 -2.13
CA ALA A 221 -2.36 23.72 -2.67
C ALA A 221 -2.14 25.19 -2.28
N ALA A 222 -3.21 25.93 -1.96
CA ALA A 222 -3.11 27.31 -1.49
C ALA A 222 -2.32 27.44 -0.17
N ASP A 223 -2.29 26.38 0.65
CA ASP A 223 -1.51 26.32 1.90
C ASP A 223 0.00 26.02 1.66
N TYR A 224 0.40 25.72 0.42
CA TYR A 224 1.75 25.30 0.03
C TYR A 224 2.25 26.05 -1.22
N PRO A 225 2.35 27.39 -1.18
CA PRO A 225 2.66 28.22 -2.36
C PRO A 225 4.07 27.98 -2.94
N GLU A 226 4.96 27.35 -2.18
CA GLU A 226 6.31 27.00 -2.60
C GLU A 226 6.41 25.66 -3.37
N ILE A 227 5.31 24.90 -3.48
CA ILE A 227 5.25 23.61 -4.17
C ILE A 227 4.38 23.75 -5.43
N GLU A 228 4.95 23.42 -6.59
CA GLU A 228 4.18 23.36 -7.83
C GLU A 228 3.18 22.19 -7.80
N TYR A 229 2.02 22.36 -8.43
CA TYR A 229 1.09 21.25 -8.63
C TYR A 229 0.62 21.15 -10.08
N GLU A 230 0.34 19.92 -10.51
CA GLU A 230 -0.27 19.64 -11.80
C GLU A 230 -1.27 18.48 -11.69
N ILE A 231 -2.20 18.41 -12.65
CA ILE A 231 -3.10 17.26 -12.83
C ILE A 231 -2.77 16.63 -14.17
N LEU A 232 -2.40 15.35 -14.15
CA LEU A 232 -2.11 14.59 -15.35
C LEU A 232 -3.04 13.39 -15.47
N ASN A 233 -3.36 13.01 -16.71
CA ASN A 233 -4.04 11.74 -16.93
C ASN A 233 -3.12 10.58 -16.50
N VAL A 234 -3.67 9.60 -15.79
CA VAL A 234 -2.94 8.46 -15.20
C VAL A 234 -2.11 7.68 -16.23
N ASP A 235 -2.59 7.56 -17.46
CA ASP A 235 -1.85 6.96 -18.58
C ASP A 235 -0.64 7.82 -19.02
N ALA A 236 -0.78 9.14 -19.01
CA ALA A 236 0.35 10.03 -19.26
C ALA A 236 1.37 9.96 -18.11
N VAL A 237 0.91 9.88 -16.86
CA VAL A 237 1.81 9.67 -15.70
C VAL A 237 2.61 8.38 -15.88
N ALA A 238 1.94 7.27 -16.20
CA ALA A 238 2.59 5.99 -16.46
C ALA A 238 3.63 6.08 -17.60
N LEU A 239 3.27 6.68 -18.73
CA LEU A 239 4.20 6.89 -19.85
C LEU A 239 5.44 7.66 -19.41
N TRP A 240 5.26 8.76 -18.67
CA TRP A 240 6.37 9.59 -18.25
C TRP A 240 7.20 8.96 -17.13
N MET A 241 6.61 8.13 -16.26
CA MET A 241 7.38 7.36 -15.28
C MET A 241 8.37 6.43 -15.98
N ALA A 242 7.96 5.78 -17.07
CA ALA A 242 8.83 4.89 -17.83
C ALA A 242 9.87 5.65 -18.68
N ARG A 243 9.56 6.86 -19.15
CA ARG A 243 10.39 7.59 -20.12
C ARG A 243 11.30 8.64 -19.51
N ARG A 244 10.82 9.33 -18.46
CA ARG A 244 11.45 10.47 -17.80
C ARG A 244 11.06 10.53 -16.31
N PRO A 245 11.39 9.51 -15.50
CA PRO A 245 11.02 9.47 -14.08
C PRO A 245 11.56 10.65 -13.26
N GLU A 246 12.66 11.26 -13.70
CA GLU A 246 13.31 12.40 -13.03
C GLU A 246 12.45 13.66 -12.94
N ARG A 247 11.36 13.74 -13.72
CA ARG A 247 10.44 14.87 -13.69
C ARG A 247 9.55 14.91 -12.45
N PHE A 248 9.36 13.78 -11.79
CA PHE A 248 8.37 13.63 -10.72
C PHE A 248 9.00 13.93 -9.36
N GLY A 249 8.19 14.49 -8.46
CA GLY A 249 8.52 14.66 -7.04
C GLY A 249 7.61 13.79 -6.19
N VAL A 250 6.37 14.23 -6.00
CA VAL A 250 5.31 13.41 -5.41
C VAL A 250 4.22 13.19 -6.45
N ILE A 251 3.77 11.95 -6.60
CA ILE A 251 2.59 11.58 -7.37
C ILE A 251 1.52 11.18 -6.36
N VAL A 252 0.42 11.91 -6.30
CA VAL A 252 -0.73 11.56 -5.45
C VAL A 252 -1.84 10.98 -6.32
N ALA A 253 -2.48 9.91 -5.87
CA ALA A 253 -3.50 9.22 -6.64
C ALA A 253 -4.56 8.57 -5.72
N GLU A 254 -5.76 8.37 -6.28
CA GLU A 254 -6.73 7.47 -5.68
C GLU A 254 -6.23 6.03 -5.64
N ASN A 255 -6.92 5.17 -4.90
CA ASN A 255 -6.43 3.85 -4.54
C ASN A 255 -5.98 2.97 -5.73
N MET A 256 -6.82 2.77 -6.75
CA MET A 256 -6.48 1.89 -7.88
C MET A 256 -5.40 2.49 -8.78
N PHE A 257 -5.44 3.79 -9.04
CA PHE A 257 -4.38 4.45 -9.81
C PHE A 257 -3.04 4.43 -9.08
N GLY A 258 -3.05 4.65 -7.76
CA GLY A 258 -1.84 4.58 -6.93
C GLY A 258 -1.24 3.18 -6.90
N ASP A 259 -2.07 2.14 -6.83
CA ASP A 259 -1.65 0.74 -6.91
C ASP A 259 -0.84 0.47 -8.18
N ILE A 260 -1.47 0.71 -9.33
CA ILE A 260 -0.88 0.45 -10.66
C ILE A 260 0.39 1.29 -10.88
N LEU A 261 0.37 2.58 -10.52
CA LEU A 261 1.53 3.45 -10.71
C LEU A 261 2.68 3.06 -9.77
N SER A 262 2.40 2.59 -8.56
CA SER A 262 3.44 2.15 -7.64
C SER A 262 4.17 0.89 -8.12
N ASP A 263 3.44 -0.07 -8.69
CA ASP A 263 4.02 -1.27 -9.31
C ASP A 263 4.88 -0.91 -10.54
N LEU A 264 4.39 0.01 -11.38
CA LEU A 264 5.19 0.56 -12.47
C LEU A 264 6.46 1.24 -11.93
N GLY A 265 6.35 1.98 -10.83
CA GLY A 265 7.49 2.59 -10.14
C GLY A 265 8.53 1.57 -9.68
N GLY A 266 8.09 0.45 -9.09
CA GLY A 266 8.95 -0.68 -8.75
C GLY A 266 9.62 -1.28 -9.99
N GLY A 267 8.89 -1.42 -11.10
CA GLY A 267 9.47 -1.84 -12.39
C GLY A 267 10.54 -0.88 -12.91
N VAL A 268 10.28 0.44 -12.86
CA VAL A 268 11.24 1.49 -13.24
C VAL A 268 12.50 1.43 -12.37
N MET A 269 12.37 1.11 -11.08
CA MET A 269 13.45 0.97 -10.11
C MET A 269 14.34 -0.27 -10.31
N GLY A 270 13.91 -1.21 -11.16
CA GLY A 270 14.64 -2.46 -11.44
C GLY A 270 13.94 -3.73 -10.98
N GLY A 271 12.75 -3.61 -10.36
CA GLY A 271 11.89 -4.73 -9.99
C GLY A 271 11.17 -4.53 -8.66
N LEU A 272 10.06 -5.25 -8.47
CA LEU A 272 9.24 -5.17 -7.24
C LEU A 272 9.98 -5.57 -5.97
N GLY A 273 11.04 -6.39 -6.06
CA GLY A 273 11.87 -6.75 -4.91
C GLY A 273 12.66 -5.59 -4.30
N LEU A 274 12.76 -4.45 -5.01
CA LEU A 274 13.43 -3.24 -4.53
C LEU A 274 12.46 -2.19 -4.00
N ALA A 275 11.14 -2.40 -4.15
CA ALA A 275 10.15 -1.37 -3.83
C ALA A 275 9.74 -1.46 -2.34
N PRO A 276 9.97 -0.42 -1.53
CA PRO A 276 9.48 -0.37 -0.16
C PRO A 276 8.00 0.09 -0.10
N SER A 277 7.30 -0.24 0.98
CA SER A 277 5.95 0.24 1.30
C SER A 277 5.89 0.80 2.72
N ALA A 278 5.20 1.92 2.89
CA ALA A 278 4.76 2.39 4.20
C ALA A 278 3.27 2.73 4.18
N ASN A 279 2.51 2.15 5.09
CA ASN A 279 1.11 2.47 5.34
C ASN A 279 1.04 3.39 6.56
N ILE A 280 0.52 4.59 6.36
CA ILE A 280 0.51 5.69 7.32
C ILE A 280 -0.92 6.00 7.69
N GLY A 281 -1.19 6.12 8.98
CA GLY A 281 -2.51 6.44 9.51
C GLY A 281 -2.50 7.28 10.77
N GLU A 282 -3.69 7.61 11.24
CA GLU A 282 -3.88 8.48 12.41
C GLU A 282 -3.54 7.79 13.73
N HIS A 283 -3.66 6.46 13.79
CA HIS A 283 -3.49 5.69 15.02
C HIS A 283 -2.27 4.76 15.00
N GLY A 284 -1.46 4.81 13.95
CA GLY A 284 -0.24 4.02 13.82
C GLY A 284 0.24 3.92 12.38
N ASN A 285 1.41 3.32 12.22
CA ASN A 285 2.05 3.12 10.92
C ASN A 285 2.57 1.70 10.83
N TYR A 286 2.48 1.09 9.65
CA TYR A 286 3.17 -0.16 9.38
C TYR A 286 3.91 -0.16 8.04
N PHE A 287 5.00 -0.91 7.99
CA PHE A 287 5.88 -1.07 6.84
C PHE A 287 5.81 -2.52 6.36
N GLU A 288 5.69 -2.74 5.05
CA GLU A 288 5.54 -4.07 4.46
C GLU A 288 6.33 -4.20 3.15
N PRO A 289 6.71 -5.42 2.74
CA PRO A 289 7.08 -5.66 1.35
C PRO A 289 5.89 -5.43 0.41
N VAL A 290 6.14 -5.02 -0.83
CA VAL A 290 5.06 -4.87 -1.85
C VAL A 290 4.47 -6.23 -2.24
N HIS A 291 5.30 -7.27 -2.24
CA HIS A 291 4.90 -8.59 -2.72
C HIS A 291 4.07 -9.35 -1.67
N GLY A 292 3.13 -10.18 -2.15
CA GLY A 292 2.34 -11.08 -1.31
C GLY A 292 3.16 -12.24 -0.72
N SER A 293 2.49 -13.14 0.00
CA SER A 293 3.10 -14.24 0.75
C SER A 293 3.63 -15.42 -0.09
N ALA A 294 3.44 -15.38 -1.42
CA ALA A 294 3.88 -16.39 -2.39
C ALA A 294 3.67 -17.84 -1.90
N PRO A 295 2.41 -18.33 -1.78
CA PRO A 295 2.15 -19.66 -1.23
C PRO A 295 2.83 -20.75 -2.07
N PRO A 296 3.39 -21.81 -1.44
CA PRO A 296 3.99 -22.91 -2.17
C PRO A 296 2.94 -23.55 -3.10
N SER A 297 3.28 -23.69 -4.38
CA SER A 297 2.40 -24.35 -5.36
C SER A 297 2.22 -25.83 -5.00
N PRO A 298 0.98 -26.36 -4.99
CA PRO A 298 0.75 -27.78 -4.79
C PRO A 298 1.04 -28.55 -6.09
N GLY A 299 2.20 -29.22 -6.18
CA GLY A 299 2.45 -30.21 -7.23
C GLY A 299 3.94 -30.52 -7.46
N PRO A 300 4.30 -31.76 -7.86
CA PRO A 300 5.68 -32.10 -8.20
C PRO A 300 6.09 -31.37 -9.48
N ALA A 301 7.27 -30.75 -9.45
CA ALA A 301 7.84 -29.99 -10.56
C ALA A 301 8.13 -30.88 -11.78
N GLY A 302 7.39 -30.68 -12.88
CA GLY A 302 7.77 -31.17 -14.20
C GLY A 302 8.85 -30.28 -14.83
N PRO A 303 9.71 -30.81 -15.72
CA PRO A 303 10.96 -30.17 -16.15
C PRO A 303 10.81 -28.96 -17.10
N THR A 304 9.61 -28.40 -17.28
CA THR A 304 9.35 -27.35 -18.28
C THR A 304 8.48 -26.17 -17.79
N ARG A 305 8.30 -25.98 -16.48
CA ARG A 305 7.70 -24.74 -15.98
C ARG A 305 8.78 -23.74 -15.58
N SER A 306 8.87 -22.64 -16.34
CA SER A 306 9.52 -21.42 -15.89
C SER A 306 8.92 -21.01 -14.53
N PRO A 307 9.73 -20.77 -13.49
CA PRO A 307 9.20 -20.30 -12.22
C PRO A 307 8.53 -18.93 -12.43
N PRO A 308 7.45 -18.59 -11.69
CA PRO A 308 7.05 -17.20 -11.58
C PRO A 308 8.27 -16.42 -11.06
N SER A 309 8.75 -15.51 -11.89
CA SER A 309 9.81 -14.52 -11.66
C SER A 309 10.52 -14.58 -10.30
N SER A 310 11.69 -15.23 -10.32
CA SER A 310 12.92 -14.81 -9.62
C SER A 310 13.02 -14.98 -8.09
N PRO A 311 13.55 -16.12 -7.60
CA PRO A 311 14.11 -16.25 -6.25
C PRO A 311 15.56 -15.72 -6.17
N SER A 312 15.83 -14.52 -6.70
CA SER A 312 17.21 -13.99 -6.84
C SER A 312 17.47 -12.63 -6.18
N ALA A 313 16.56 -12.11 -5.35
CA ALA A 313 16.83 -10.87 -4.59
C ALA A 313 17.79 -11.06 -3.40
N CYS A 314 18.05 -12.30 -2.96
CA CYS A 314 19.00 -12.61 -1.90
C CYS A 314 20.34 -13.14 -2.44
N SER A 315 21.02 -12.41 -3.34
CA SER A 315 22.48 -12.57 -3.48
C SER A 315 23.12 -11.38 -4.22
N SER A 316 24.21 -10.87 -3.62
CA SER A 316 25.23 -9.98 -4.20
C SER A 316 24.84 -8.53 -4.57
N ASN A 317 25.25 -7.55 -3.74
CA ASN A 317 26.52 -6.85 -4.01
C ASN A 317 26.93 -5.93 -2.85
N THR A 318 28.03 -6.30 -2.24
CA THR A 318 28.93 -5.45 -1.46
C THR A 318 29.65 -4.48 -2.39
N SER A 319 29.30 -3.20 -2.37
CA SER A 319 30.27 -2.15 -2.69
C SER A 319 29.95 -0.87 -1.93
N ALA A 320 30.99 -0.33 -1.32
CA ALA A 320 30.96 0.74 -0.35
C ALA A 320 30.71 2.13 -0.98
N SER A 321 30.32 3.05 -0.11
CA SER A 321 30.35 4.52 -0.23
C SER A 321 29.05 5.23 -0.62
N ALA A 322 28.17 5.41 0.37
CA ALA A 322 27.38 6.63 0.49
C ALA A 322 27.02 6.85 1.96
N ARG A 323 27.63 7.87 2.60
CA ARG A 323 27.23 8.32 3.95
C ARG A 323 25.95 9.15 3.84
N PRO A 324 24.84 8.83 4.53
CA PRO A 324 23.77 9.79 4.73
C PRO A 324 24.07 10.63 5.98
N ARG A 325 24.30 11.93 5.80
CA ARG A 325 24.28 12.90 6.91
C ARG A 325 22.83 13.16 7.31
N ALA A 326 22.32 12.43 8.29
CA ALA A 326 21.10 12.79 8.99
C ALA A 326 21.40 13.98 9.94
N ARG A 327 20.95 15.19 9.59
CA ARG A 327 20.88 16.31 10.56
C ARG A 327 19.53 16.24 11.27
N CYS A 328 19.55 15.70 12.48
CA CYS A 328 18.44 15.78 13.43
C CYS A 328 18.40 17.22 13.98
N GLY A 329 17.34 17.97 13.63
CA GLY A 329 17.10 19.32 14.12
C GLY A 329 16.24 19.30 15.38
N THR A 330 16.87 19.32 16.55
CA THR A 330 16.23 19.66 17.82
C THR A 330 16.04 21.18 17.89
N ARG A 331 14.80 21.67 17.83
CA ARG A 331 14.47 23.02 18.33
C ARG A 331 13.83 22.88 19.70
N SER A 332 14.63 23.18 20.72
CA SER A 332 14.16 23.43 22.07
C SER A 332 13.34 24.73 22.06
N ARG A 333 12.19 24.71 22.73
CA ARG A 333 11.38 25.90 23.03
C ARG A 333 12.11 26.75 24.08
N MET A 334 12.20 28.05 23.82
CA MET A 334 12.00 29.11 24.81
C MET A 334 10.89 30.01 24.27
#